data_AF-A0A4R3M193-F1
#
_entry.id   AF-A0A4R3M193-F1
#
_cell.length_a   1.000
_cell.length_b   1.000
_cell.length_c   1.000
_cell.angle_alpha   90.00
_cell.angle_beta   90.00
_cell.angle_gamma   90.00
#
_symmetry.space_group_name_H-M   'P 1'
#
loop_
_entity.id
_entity.type
_entity.pdbx_description
1 polymer ?
#
loop_
_entity_poly.entity_id
_entity_poly.type
_entity_poly.pdbx_seq_one_letter_code
_entity_poly.pdbx_strand_id
1 'polypeptide(L)' 'TAAGFVVLKRRWVVERSFAWIMKCRRLVRDYAQLTAVAEALITIAATATLLRRWQ' A
#
# COMPACT_ATOMS: atom_id res chain seq x y z
N THR A 1 -31.15 -0.90 0.73
CA THR A 1 -30.66 -0.65 -0.64
C THR A 1 -29.27 -0.05 -0.54
N ALA A 2 -28.23 -0.81 -0.87
CA ALA A 2 -26.85 -0.31 -0.79
C ALA A 2 -26.68 0.85 -1.78
N ALA A 3 -26.17 1.98 -1.31
CA ALA A 3 -25.77 3.08 -2.19
C ALA A 3 -24.73 2.54 -3.18
N GLY A 4 -24.92 2.81 -4.48
CA GLY A 4 -24.03 2.35 -5.55
C GLY A 4 -22.62 2.95 -5.46
N PHE A 5 -21.78 2.65 -6.44
CA PHE A 5 -20.41 3.17 -6.49
C PHE A 5 -20.41 4.71 -6.54
N VAL A 6 -19.83 5.35 -5.51
CA VAL A 6 -19.66 6.81 -5.46
C VAL A 6 -18.26 7.18 -5.96
N VAL A 7 -18.21 7.98 -7.03
CA VAL A 7 -16.96 8.47 -7.61
C VAL A 7 -16.34 9.51 -6.67
N LEU A 8 -15.24 9.14 -6.02
CA LEU A 8 -14.45 10.04 -5.18
C LEU A 8 -13.37 10.74 -6.02
N LYS A 9 -13.39 12.08 -6.03
CA LYS A 9 -12.35 12.87 -6.70
C LYS A 9 -10.99 12.53 -6.09
N ARG A 10 -9.99 12.27 -6.95
CA ARG A 10 -8.59 11.93 -6.60
C ARG A 10 -8.37 10.60 -5.86
N ARG A 11 -9.36 9.70 -5.80
CA ARG A 11 -9.21 8.35 -5.25
C ARG A 11 -8.00 7.59 -5.82
N TRP A 12 -7.71 7.79 -7.10
CA TRP A 12 -6.57 7.17 -7.78
C TRP A 12 -5.23 7.46 -7.10
N VAL A 13 -5.07 8.60 -6.40
CA VAL A 13 -3.80 8.97 -5.74
C VAL A 13 -3.50 8.00 -4.60
N VAL A 14 -4.54 7.64 -3.83
CA VAL A 14 -4.47 6.69 -2.73
C VAL A 14 -4.22 5.28 -3.29
N GLU A 15 -5.01 4.86 -4.28
CA GLU A 15 -4.88 3.54 -4.90
C GLU A 15 -3.50 3.34 -5.54
N ARG A 16 -2.94 4.38 -6.18
CA ARG A 16 -1.58 4.35 -6.74
C ARG A 16 -0.51 4.20 -5.67
N SER A 17 -0.70 4.82 -4.50
CA SER A 17 0.22 4.68 -3.38
C SER A 17 0.24 3.23 -2.88
N PHE A 18 -0.94 2.61 -2.76
CA PHE A 18 -1.04 1.18 -2.44
C PHE A 18 -0.42 0.28 -3.52
N ALA A 19 -0.63 0.59 -4.80
CA ALA A 19 -0.01 -0.16 -5.89
C ALA A 19 1.53 -0.16 -5.82
N TRP A 20 2.15 0.97 -5.42
CA TRP A 20 3.60 1.03 -5.22
C TRP A 20 4.08 0.22 -4.02
N ILE A 21 3.35 0.26 -2.90
CA ILE A 21 3.65 -0.55 -1.71
C ILE A 21 3.56 -2.04 -2.05
N MET A 22 2.53 -2.46 -2.78
CA MET A 22 2.32 -3.85 -3.19
C MET A 22 3.40 -4.37 -4.17
N LYS A 23 4.09 -3.48 -4.89
CA LYS A 23 5.22 -3.85 -5.77
C LYS A 23 6.45 -4.33 -4.97
N CYS A 24 6.52 -4.07 -3.67
CA CYS A 24 7.58 -4.59 -2.81
C CYS A 24 7.39 -6.11 -2.59
N ARG A 25 8.18 -6.94 -3.28
CA ARG A 25 8.04 -8.42 -3.31
C ARG A 25 8.03 -9.11 -1.95
N ARG A 26 8.62 -8.51 -0.91
CA ARG A 26 8.56 -9.04 0.48
C ARG A 26 7.14 -9.06 1.02
N LEU A 27 6.31 -8.07 0.69
CA LEU A 27 4.92 -8.00 1.16
C LEU A 27 4.01 -9.09 0.56
N VAL A 28 4.31 -9.52 -0.66
CA VAL A 28 3.44 -10.40 -1.46
C VAL A 28 3.68 -11.89 -1.18
N ARG A 29 4.77 -12.24 -0.49
CA ARG A 29 5.24 -13.62 -0.37
C ARG A 29 5.20 -14.18 1.06
N ASP A 30 5.13 -13.31 2.06
CA ASP A 30 5.06 -13.71 3.47
C ASP A 30 3.60 -13.88 3.93
N TYR A 31 2.94 -14.96 3.49
CA TYR A 31 1.59 -15.33 3.93
C TYR A 31 1.54 -16.00 5.33
N ALA A 32 2.69 -16.18 5.98
CA ALA A 32 2.84 -17.04 7.16
C ALA A 32 3.52 -16.36 8.37
N GLN A 33 3.59 -15.03 8.42
CA GLN A 33 4.21 -14.30 9.54
C GLN A 33 3.20 -13.59 10.43
N LEU A 34 3.60 -13.37 11.70
CA LEU A 34 2.91 -12.52 12.65
C LEU A 34 2.53 -11.18 12.01
N THR A 35 1.35 -10.67 12.35
CA THR A 35 0.85 -9.35 11.94
C THR A 35 1.86 -8.23 12.19
N ALA A 36 2.62 -8.32 13.28
CA ALA A 36 3.67 -7.36 13.62
C ALA A 36 4.77 -7.24 12.53
N VAL A 37 5.14 -8.33 11.87
CA VAL A 37 6.16 -8.27 10.81
C VAL A 37 5.57 -7.69 9.53
N ALA A 38 4.32 -8.05 9.21
CA ALA A 38 3.62 -7.44 8.08
C ALA A 38 3.50 -5.92 8.25
N GLU A 39 3.16 -5.46 9.45
CA GLU A 39 3.09 -4.03 9.79
C GLU A 39 4.44 -3.32 9.61
N ALA A 40 5.52 -3.92 10.10
CA ALA A 40 6.88 -3.39 9.93
C ALA A 40 7.26 -3.31 8.43
N LEU A 41 6.96 -4.35 7.64
CA LEU A 41 7.25 -4.39 6.21
C LEU A 41 6.45 -3.34 5.42
N ILE A 42 5.17 -3.12 5.77
CA ILE A 42 4.34 -2.06 5.18
C ILE A 42 4.95 -0.69 5.46
N THR A 43 5.37 -0.44 6.70
CA THR A 43 5.98 0.83 7.13
C THR A 43 7.27 1.12 6.36
N ILE A 44 8.13 0.11 6.21
CA ILE A 44 9.37 0.21 5.42
C ILE A 44 9.05 0.48 3.94
N ALA A 45 8.09 -0.25 3.35
CA ALA A 45 7.71 -0.07 1.95
C ALA A 45 7.13 1.32 1.65
N ALA A 46 6.32 1.86 2.56
CA ALA A 46 5.80 3.22 2.47
C ALA A 46 6.93 4.26 2.53
N THR A 47 7.84 4.13 3.50
CA THR A 47 9.00 5.03 3.66
C THR A 47 9.89 5.04 2.42
N ALA A 48 10.24 3.85 1.91
CA ALA A 48 11.06 3.73 0.71
C ALA A 48 10.39 4.33 -0.54
N THR A 49 9.05 4.25 -0.62
CA THR A 49 8.28 4.86 -1.72
C THR A 49 8.27 6.37 -1.62
N LEU A 50 8.17 6.93 -0.42
CA LEU A 50 8.32 8.37 -0.22
C LEU A 50 9.71 8.81 -0.63
N LEU A 51 10.77 8.20 -0.09
CA LEU A 51 12.17 8.57 -0.39
C LEU A 51 12.46 8.59 -1.91
N ARG A 52 12.00 7.58 -2.66
CA ARG A 52 12.15 7.52 -4.12
C ARG A 52 11.41 8.62 -4.89
N ARG A 53 10.43 9.27 -4.28
CA ARG A 53 9.68 10.38 -4.88
C ARG A 53 10.26 11.75 -4.52
N TRP A 54 11.03 11.82 -3.44
CA TRP A 54 11.69 13.04 -2.97
C TRP A 54 13.03 13.29 -3.68
N GLN A 55 13.71 12.22 -4.12
CA GLN A 55 14.82 12.30 -5.07
C GLN A 55 14.30 12.54 -6.49
#